data_AF-A0A6L5Q837-F1
#
_entry.id   AF-A0A6L5Q837-F1
#
_cell.length_a   1.000
_cell.length_b   1.000
_cell.length_c   1.000
_cell.angle_alpha   90.00
_cell.angle_beta   90.00
_cell.angle_gamma   90.00
#
_symmetry.space_group_name_H-M   'P 1'
#
loop_
_entity.id
_entity.type
_entity.pdbx_description
1 polymer ?
#
loop_
_entity_poly.entity_id
_entity_poly.type
_entity_poly.pdbx_seq_one_letter_code
_entity_poly.pdbx_strand_id
1 'polypeptide(L)'
;MNKESREEKFIRIAEKRMSRIFSQMNLIANLSSKKHYSYTDNEIKELFQGYENKGNEIKGFFEPSSNINFPLSTEFKFSNTTEQEGKGEKFRKLAESRMSKVFNDMNLIANLSNKKNYSYNSLQINELFQAYENKGNEIKLFFEPLNDKFTFSN
;
A
#
# COMPACT_ATOMS: atom_id res chain seq x y z
N MET A 1 -31.90 12.95 14.28
CA MET A 1 -30.86 12.45 13.36
C MET A 1 -30.90 10.93 13.38
N ASN A 2 -31.05 10.28 12.23
CA ASN A 2 -30.98 8.81 12.17
C ASN A 2 -29.55 8.35 12.47
N LYS A 3 -29.43 7.26 13.22
CA LYS A 3 -28.16 6.63 13.56
C LYS A 3 -27.56 6.00 12.29
N GLU A 4 -26.28 6.25 12.05
CA GLU A 4 -25.51 5.66 10.95
C GLU A 4 -25.62 4.12 10.96
N SER A 5 -25.89 3.55 9.78
CA SER A 5 -25.92 2.10 9.57
C SER A 5 -24.51 1.50 9.58
N ARG A 6 -24.44 0.18 9.76
CA ARG A 6 -23.15 -0.54 9.75
C ARG A 6 -22.43 -0.50 8.40
N GLU A 7 -23.18 -0.32 7.31
CA GLU A 7 -22.64 -0.20 5.95
C GLU A 7 -22.11 1.22 5.69
N GLU A 8 -22.90 2.26 5.99
CA GLU A 8 -22.43 3.66 5.91
C GLU A 8 -21.16 3.87 6.74
N LYS A 9 -21.12 3.28 7.94
CA LYS A 9 -19.94 3.31 8.81
C LYS A 9 -18.73 2.61 8.18
N PHE A 10 -18.93 1.49 7.49
CA PHE A 10 -17.86 0.78 6.78
C PHE A 10 -17.29 1.67 5.68
N ILE A 11 -18.14 2.20 4.80
CA ILE A 11 -17.76 3.04 3.66
C ILE A 11 -16.95 4.25 4.15
N ARG A 12 -17.51 5.04 5.07
CA ARG A 12 -16.85 6.25 5.59
C ARG A 12 -15.48 5.98 6.19
N ILE A 13 -15.32 4.87 6.93
CA ILE A 13 -14.04 4.54 7.57
C ILE A 13 -13.06 3.98 6.53
N ALA A 14 -13.52 3.16 5.59
CA ALA A 14 -12.71 2.62 4.50
C ALA A 14 -12.14 3.74 3.62
N GLU A 15 -12.99 4.68 3.18
CA GLU A 15 -12.60 5.86 2.41
C GLU A 15 -11.54 6.67 3.16
N LYS A 16 -11.81 7.04 4.42
CA LYS A 16 -10.87 7.81 5.24
C LYS A 16 -9.50 7.15 5.36
N ARG A 17 -9.45 5.82 5.52
CA ARG A 17 -8.19 5.07 5.66
C ARG A 17 -7.48 4.92 4.31
N MET A 18 -8.22 4.63 3.24
CA MET A 18 -7.66 4.55 1.90
C MET A 18 -7.08 5.90 1.43
N SER A 19 -7.74 7.02 1.75
CA SER A 19 -7.20 8.36 1.46
C SER A 19 -5.87 8.64 2.18
N ARG A 20 -5.68 8.13 3.40
CA ARG A 20 -4.40 8.24 4.12
C ARG A 20 -3.31 7.42 3.44
N ILE A 21 -3.62 6.21 3.00
CA ILE A 21 -2.72 5.37 2.20
C ILE A 21 -2.32 6.10 0.92
N PHE A 22 -3.29 6.66 0.18
CA PHE A 22 -3.03 7.42 -1.04
C PHE A 22 -2.11 8.62 -0.78
N SER A 23 -2.30 9.30 0.35
CA SER A 23 -1.44 10.41 0.76
C SER A 23 0.01 9.96 1.03
N GLN A 24 0.21 8.81 1.70
CA GLN A 24 1.56 8.26 1.89
C GLN A 24 2.19 7.82 0.56
N MET A 25 1.41 7.20 -0.32
CA MET A 25 1.86 6.76 -1.64
C MET A 25 2.24 7.95 -2.54
N ASN A 26 1.51 9.07 -2.48
CA ASN A 26 1.89 10.32 -3.15
C ASN A 26 3.24 10.85 -2.64
N LEU A 27 3.51 10.74 -1.33
CA LEU A 27 4.83 11.09 -0.80
C LEU A 27 5.92 10.14 -1.30
N ILE A 28 5.61 8.85 -1.46
CA ILE A 28 6.56 7.88 -2.04
C ILE A 28 6.91 8.25 -3.47
N ALA A 29 5.96 8.70 -4.32
CA ALA A 29 6.28 9.18 -5.68
C ALA A 29 7.39 10.25 -5.69
N ASN A 30 7.41 11.18 -4.72
CA ASN A 30 8.48 12.20 -4.64
C ASN A 30 9.89 11.61 -4.45
N LEU A 31 10.00 10.34 -4.02
CA LEU A 31 11.28 9.65 -3.89
C LEU A 31 11.86 9.21 -5.24
N SER A 32 11.11 9.31 -6.33
CA SER A 32 11.62 8.99 -7.68
C SER A 32 12.60 10.03 -8.23
N SER A 33 12.74 11.18 -7.57
CA SER A 33 13.65 12.23 -8.01
C SER A 33 15.12 11.80 -7.89
N LYS A 34 15.71 11.37 -9.01
CA LYS A 34 17.14 11.00 -9.13
C LYS A 34 18.11 12.14 -8.77
N LYS A 35 17.63 13.39 -8.78
CA LYS A 35 18.40 14.55 -8.27
C LYS A 35 18.67 14.43 -6.77
N HIS A 36 17.68 13.98 -5.99
CA HIS A 36 17.71 13.98 -4.53
C HIS A 36 17.97 12.61 -3.92
N TYR A 37 17.71 11.55 -4.68
CA TYR A 37 17.75 10.16 -4.21
C TYR A 37 18.52 9.28 -5.19
N SER A 38 19.09 8.21 -4.66
CA SER A 38 19.66 7.12 -5.45
C SER A 38 19.04 5.83 -4.95
N TYR A 39 18.69 4.95 -5.86
CA TYR A 39 18.08 3.67 -5.55
C TYR A 39 18.35 2.71 -6.71
N THR A 40 18.43 1.44 -6.37
CA THR A 40 18.60 0.33 -7.29
C THR A 40 17.24 -0.21 -7.75
N ASP A 41 17.22 -0.91 -8.88
CA ASP A 41 15.99 -1.56 -9.37
C ASP A 41 15.49 -2.63 -8.39
N ASN A 42 16.41 -3.28 -7.68
CA ASN A 42 16.07 -4.23 -6.61
C ASN A 42 15.37 -3.57 -5.44
N GLU A 43 15.82 -2.39 -4.98
CA GLU A 43 15.13 -1.63 -3.94
C GLU A 43 13.72 -1.20 -4.42
N ILE A 44 13.56 -0.80 -5.68
CA ILE A 44 12.22 -0.48 -6.22
C ILE A 44 11.33 -1.71 -6.26
N LYS A 45 11.85 -2.84 -6.74
CA LYS A 45 11.12 -4.12 -6.76
C LYS A 45 10.68 -4.52 -5.36
N GLU A 46 11.59 -4.44 -4.38
CA GLU A 46 11.30 -4.80 -2.99
C GLU A 46 10.23 -3.89 -2.37
N LEU A 47 10.33 -2.57 -2.59
CA LEU A 47 9.35 -1.60 -2.08
C LEU A 47 7.93 -1.91 -2.55
N PHE A 48 7.74 -2.14 -3.86
CA PHE A 48 6.42 -2.38 -4.42
C PHE A 48 5.93 -3.82 -4.18
N GLN A 49 6.83 -4.80 -4.08
CA GLN A 49 6.45 -6.15 -3.64
C GLN A 49 5.95 -6.13 -2.19
N GLY A 50 6.58 -5.34 -1.31
CA GLY A 50 6.10 -5.13 0.06
C GLY A 50 4.70 -4.52 0.10
N TYR A 51 4.43 -3.52 -0.74
CA TYR A 51 3.10 -2.91 -0.88
C TYR A 51 2.05 -3.92 -1.35
N GLU A 52 2.34 -4.69 -2.41
CA GLU A 52 1.45 -5.71 -2.97
C GLU A 52 1.16 -6.82 -1.96
N ASN A 53 2.20 -7.39 -1.34
CA ASN A 53 2.08 -8.42 -0.33
C ASN A 53 1.21 -7.95 0.84
N LYS A 54 1.36 -6.69 1.25
CA LYS A 54 0.51 -6.10 2.30
C LYS A 54 -0.96 -6.02 1.87
N GLY A 55 -1.22 -5.63 0.63
CA GLY A 55 -2.56 -5.65 0.05
C GLY A 55 -3.20 -7.03 0.11
N ASN A 56 -2.46 -8.05 -0.35
CA ASN A 56 -2.91 -9.44 -0.37
C ASN A 56 -3.13 -10.01 1.04
N GLU A 57 -2.22 -9.73 1.98
CA GLU A 57 -2.35 -10.10 3.38
C GLU A 57 -3.67 -9.60 3.97
N ILE A 58 -3.97 -8.31 3.79
CA ILE A 58 -5.18 -7.70 4.36
C ILE A 58 -6.45 -8.11 3.60
N LYS A 59 -6.37 -8.34 2.29
CA LYS A 59 -7.50 -8.85 1.49
C LYS A 59 -7.98 -10.19 2.02
N GLY A 60 -7.07 -11.06 2.45
CA GLY A 60 -7.40 -12.36 3.06
C GLY A 60 -8.32 -12.26 4.28
N PHE A 61 -8.30 -11.16 5.05
CA PHE A 61 -9.19 -10.99 6.22
C PHE A 61 -10.66 -10.81 5.83
N PHE A 62 -10.96 -10.50 4.57
CA PHE A 62 -12.32 -10.30 4.08
C PHE A 62 -12.93 -11.56 3.47
N GLU A 63 -12.17 -12.65 3.37
CA GLU A 63 -12.65 -13.93 2.85
C GLU A 63 -13.55 -14.65 3.86
N PRO A 64 -14.61 -15.36 3.41
CA PRO A 64 -15.58 -16.02 4.29
C PRO A 64 -14.97 -17.06 5.26
N SER A 65 -13.87 -17.69 4.87
CA SER A 65 -13.16 -18.73 5.63
C SER A 65 -11.92 -18.22 6.37
N SER A 66 -11.76 -16.89 6.48
CA SER A 66 -10.59 -16.29 7.12
C SER A 66 -10.55 -16.61 8.62
N ASN A 67 -9.61 -17.48 9.01
CA ASN A 67 -9.18 -17.68 10.40
C ASN A 67 -7.77 -17.10 10.59
N ILE A 68 -7.54 -15.89 10.07
CA ILE A 68 -6.22 -15.27 10.12
C ILE A 68 -6.06 -14.63 11.49
N ASN A 69 -5.38 -15.34 12.39
CA ASN A 69 -5.07 -14.89 13.75
C ASN A 69 -3.56 -14.66 13.93
N PHE A 70 -2.89 -14.26 12.86
CA PHE A 70 -1.45 -13.98 12.87
C PHE A 70 -1.20 -12.49 13.11
N PRO A 71 -0.12 -12.14 13.83
CA PRO A 71 0.27 -10.75 14.02
C PRO A 71 0.60 -10.11 12.68
N LEU A 72 -0.10 -9.02 12.35
CA LEU A 72 0.13 -8.25 11.13
C LEU A 72 1.42 -7.45 11.25
N SER A 73 2.27 -7.49 10.23
CA SER A 73 3.44 -6.62 10.19
C SER A 73 3.03 -5.14 10.19
N THR A 74 3.70 -4.35 11.00
CA THR A 74 3.54 -2.88 11.11
C THR A 74 4.64 -2.11 10.39
N GLU A 75 5.73 -2.80 10.02
CA GLU A 75 6.93 -2.18 9.48
C GLU A 75 7.31 -2.80 8.13
N PHE A 76 7.77 -1.93 7.24
CA PHE A 76 8.47 -2.32 6.03
C PHE A 76 9.95 -1.96 6.20
N LYS A 77 10.82 -2.91 5.85
CA LYS A 77 12.28 -2.79 5.91
C LYS A 77 12.89 -3.37 4.65
N PHE A 78 13.90 -2.70 4.11
CA PHE A 78 14.69 -3.26 3.02
C PHE A 78 15.59 -4.38 3.55
N SER A 79 15.74 -5.43 2.76
CA SER A 79 16.59 -6.58 3.01
C SER A 79 18.08 -6.22 3.04
N ASN A 80 18.49 -5.23 2.25
CA ASN A 80 19.86 -4.75 2.17
C ASN A 80 20.01 -3.35 2.79
N THR A 81 20.59 -3.32 3.99
CA THR A 81 21.03 -2.08 4.66
C THR A 81 22.54 -1.93 4.53
N THR A 82 23.04 -1.54 3.36
CA THR A 82 24.41 -1.01 3.28
C THR A 82 24.44 0.34 4.01
N GLU A 83 25.31 0.46 5.01
CA GLU A 83 25.49 1.64 5.89
C GLU A 83 26.14 2.84 5.17
N GLN A 84 26.11 2.90 3.84
CA GLN A 84 26.69 4.02 3.13
C GLN A 84 25.80 5.26 3.22
N GLU A 85 26.33 6.30 3.88
CA GLU A 85 25.70 7.60 4.00
C GLU A 85 25.38 8.23 2.63
N GLY A 86 24.30 9.01 2.56
CA GLY A 86 23.99 9.85 1.40
C GLY A 86 22.59 9.63 0.80
N LYS A 87 22.48 9.83 -0.52
CA LYS A 87 21.18 9.83 -1.23
C LYS A 87 20.42 8.51 -1.12
N GLY A 88 21.13 7.38 -1.08
CA GLY A 88 20.54 6.04 -0.96
C GLY A 88 20.01 5.74 0.43
N GLU A 89 20.79 6.05 1.45
CA GLU A 89 20.33 5.93 2.84
C GLU A 89 19.10 6.82 3.10
N LYS A 90 19.12 8.07 2.62
CA LYS A 90 17.99 8.99 2.73
C LYS A 90 16.74 8.45 2.03
N PHE A 91 16.90 7.85 0.85
CA PHE A 91 15.82 7.15 0.14
C PHE A 91 15.24 6.03 1.01
N ARG A 92 16.09 5.09 1.47
CA ARG A 92 15.66 3.93 2.26
C ARG A 92 14.92 4.35 3.52
N LYS A 93 15.49 5.25 4.33
CA LYS A 93 14.85 5.75 5.56
C LYS A 93 13.45 6.33 5.33
N LEU A 94 13.30 7.15 4.28
CA LEU A 94 12.00 7.77 3.97
C LEU A 94 11.01 6.76 3.39
N ALA A 95 11.46 5.88 2.50
CA ALA A 95 10.63 4.82 1.92
C ALA A 95 10.13 3.87 3.01
N GLU A 96 11.00 3.41 3.91
CA GLU A 96 10.62 2.56 5.05
C GLU A 96 9.61 3.24 5.98
N SER A 97 9.87 4.49 6.37
CA SER A 97 8.96 5.23 7.25
C SER A 97 7.58 5.44 6.63
N ARG A 98 7.52 5.75 5.33
CA ARG A 98 6.26 5.99 4.60
C ARG A 98 5.52 4.68 4.33
N MET A 99 6.22 3.63 3.91
CA MET A 99 5.62 2.31 3.68
C MET A 99 5.13 1.67 4.99
N SER A 100 5.86 1.85 6.10
CA SER A 100 5.39 1.41 7.41
C SER A 100 4.10 2.12 7.84
N LYS A 101 3.92 3.41 7.49
CA LYS A 101 2.64 4.10 7.70
C LYS A 101 1.51 3.50 6.87
N VAL A 102 1.79 3.12 5.61
CA VAL A 102 0.83 2.36 4.77
C VAL A 102 0.47 1.04 5.43
N PHE A 103 1.44 0.28 5.95
CA PHE A 103 1.20 -0.99 6.63
C PHE A 103 0.28 -0.81 7.84
N ASN A 104 0.51 0.23 8.65
CA ASN A 104 -0.34 0.55 9.78
C ASN A 104 -1.77 0.92 9.38
N ASP A 105 -1.96 1.73 8.32
CA ASP A 105 -3.30 2.05 7.83
C ASP A 105 -4.00 0.82 7.23
N MET A 106 -3.26 -0.08 6.58
CA MET A 106 -3.75 -1.36 6.08
C MET A 106 -4.15 -2.31 7.22
N ASN A 107 -3.41 -2.33 8.34
CA ASN A 107 -3.81 -3.06 9.55
C ASN A 107 -5.11 -2.53 10.13
N LEU A 108 -5.34 -1.22 10.05
CA LEU A 108 -6.63 -0.67 10.44
C LEU A 108 -7.75 -1.11 9.48
N ILE A 109 -7.49 -1.20 8.17
CA ILE A 109 -8.46 -1.73 7.20
C ILE A 109 -8.85 -3.17 7.52
N ALA A 110 -7.92 -4.05 7.94
CA ALA A 110 -8.27 -5.41 8.37
C ALA A 110 -9.37 -5.43 9.45
N ASN A 111 -9.37 -4.48 10.40
CA ASN A 111 -10.41 -4.41 11.43
C ASN A 111 -11.82 -4.17 10.87
N LEU A 112 -11.95 -3.68 9.63
CA LEU A 112 -13.23 -3.51 8.95
C LEU A 112 -13.84 -4.83 8.50
N SER A 113 -13.09 -5.93 8.48
CA SER A 113 -13.64 -7.24 8.15
C SER A 113 -14.58 -7.80 9.23
N ASN A 114 -14.60 -7.20 10.42
CA ASN A 114 -15.45 -7.65 11.51
C ASN A 114 -16.95 -7.41 11.22
N LYS A 115 -17.61 -8.47 10.74
CA LYS A 115 -19.05 -8.53 10.45
C LYS A 115 -19.97 -8.40 11.67
N LYS A 116 -19.47 -8.22 12.90
CA LYS A 116 -20.31 -7.77 14.03
C LYS A 116 -20.54 -6.26 14.00
N ASN A 117 -19.55 -5.51 13.52
CA ASN A 117 -19.53 -4.05 13.56
C ASN A 117 -19.83 -3.40 12.21
N TYR A 118 -19.60 -4.11 11.11
CA TYR A 118 -19.66 -3.58 9.75
C TYR A 118 -20.49 -4.46 8.84
N SER A 119 -21.17 -3.87 7.88
CA SER A 119 -21.82 -4.59 6.77
C SER A 119 -21.15 -4.15 5.48
N TYR A 120 -20.94 -5.08 4.56
CA TYR A 120 -20.35 -4.83 3.26
C TYR A 120 -20.62 -6.02 2.34
N ASN A 121 -20.66 -5.77 1.03
CA ASN A 121 -20.80 -6.79 -0.01
C ASN A 121 -19.45 -7.06 -0.70
N SER A 122 -19.41 -8.07 -1.58
CA SER A 122 -18.18 -8.44 -2.30
C SER A 122 -17.71 -7.37 -3.28
N LEU A 123 -18.62 -6.62 -3.91
CA LEU A 123 -18.29 -5.53 -4.83
C LEU A 123 -17.51 -4.43 -4.10
N GLN A 124 -17.98 -3.99 -2.93
CA GLN A 124 -17.29 -2.98 -2.11
C GLN A 124 -15.88 -3.43 -1.68
N ILE A 125 -15.69 -4.72 -1.41
CA ILE A 125 -14.36 -5.27 -1.12
C ILE A 125 -13.47 -5.26 -2.36
N ASN A 126 -14.01 -5.67 -3.51
CA ASN A 126 -13.26 -5.65 -4.77
C ASN A 126 -12.84 -4.22 -5.13
N GLU A 127 -13.74 -3.24 -5.05
CA GLU A 127 -13.44 -1.83 -5.31
C GLU A 127 -12.35 -1.29 -4.38
N LEU A 128 -12.43 -1.60 -3.07
CA LEU A 128 -11.46 -1.16 -2.09
C LEU A 128 -10.04 -1.66 -2.41
N PHE A 129 -9.88 -2.94 -2.73
CA PHE A 129 -8.57 -3.52 -3.03
C PHE A 129 -8.09 -3.23 -4.45
N GLN A 130 -9.00 -3.06 -5.42
CA GLN A 130 -8.62 -2.56 -6.75
C GLN A 130 -8.09 -1.13 -6.67
N ALA A 131 -8.69 -0.28 -5.84
CA ALA A 131 -8.20 1.09 -5.61
C ALA A 131 -6.79 1.08 -4.99
N TYR A 132 -6.54 0.18 -4.03
CA TYR A 132 -5.21 0.00 -3.43
C TYR A 132 -4.18 -0.45 -4.47
N GLU A 133 -4.48 -1.48 -5.27
CA GLU A 133 -3.62 -1.99 -6.33
C GLU A 133 -3.31 -0.93 -7.39
N ASN A 134 -4.36 -0.28 -7.92
CA ASN A 134 -4.23 0.77 -8.90
C ASN A 134 -3.33 1.90 -8.39
N LYS A 135 -3.45 2.27 -7.12
CA LYS A 135 -2.57 3.29 -6.53
C LYS A 135 -1.11 2.85 -6.45
N GLY A 136 -0.86 1.58 -6.13
CA GLY A 136 0.49 1.00 -6.17
C GLY A 136 1.10 1.09 -7.56
N ASN A 137 0.35 0.65 -8.57
CA ASN A 137 0.76 0.66 -9.97
C ASN A 137 1.00 2.08 -10.49
N GLU A 138 0.09 3.02 -10.19
CA GLU A 138 0.23 4.44 -10.53
C GLU A 138 1.56 5.01 -10.03
N ILE A 139 1.92 4.73 -8.78
CA ILE A 139 3.12 5.29 -8.14
C ILE A 139 4.39 4.57 -8.58
N LYS A 140 4.31 3.27 -8.90
CA LYS A 140 5.42 2.50 -9.44
C LYS A 140 5.94 3.08 -10.75
N LEU A 141 5.04 3.56 -11.62
CA LEU A 141 5.41 4.17 -12.91
C LEU A 141 6.35 5.38 -12.77
N PHE A 142 6.32 6.11 -11.65
CA PHE A 142 7.26 7.22 -11.42
C PHE A 142 8.72 6.78 -11.28
N PHE A 143 8.96 5.50 -10.97
CA PHE A 143 10.28 4.93 -10.77
C PHE A 143 10.82 4.21 -12.00
N GLU A 144 9.97 3.94 -12.99
CA GLU A 144 10.33 3.24 -14.21
C GLU A 144 10.91 4.23 -15.25
N PRO A 145 11.84 3.77 -16.12
CA PRO A 145 12.33 4.60 -17.21
C PRO A 145 11.20 4.90 -18.20
N LEU A 146 11.28 6.07 -18.84
CA LEU A 146 10.35 6.42 -19.91
C LEU A 146 10.64 5.57 -21.14
N ASN A 147 9.60 4.95 -21.71
CA ASN A 147 9.70 4.26 -22.98
C ASN A 147 9.89 5.29 -24.11
N ASP A 148 10.97 5.15 -24.87
CA ASP A 148 11.27 5.97 -26.05
C ASP A 148 10.86 5.29 -27.36
N LYS A 149 10.57 3.99 -27.31
CA LYS A 149 10.29 3.14 -28.47
C LYS A 149 9.11 2.22 -28.21
N PHE A 150 8.25 2.10 -29.21
CA PHE A 150 7.18 1.10 -29.24
C PHE A 150 7.64 -0.12 -30.05
N THR A 151 7.43 -1.32 -29.52
CA THR A 151 7.68 -2.58 -30.21
C THR A 151 6.50 -3.53 -30.00
N PHE A 152 6.05 -4.21 -31.06
CA PHE A 152 5.12 -5.33 -30.92
C PHE A 152 5.83 -6.51 -30.25
N SER A 153 5.12 -7.25 -29.40
CA SER A 153 5.59 -8.56 -28.92
C SER A 153 5.55 -9.53 -30.09
N ASN A 154 6.72 -9.99 -30.56
CA ASN A 154 6.82 -11.08 -31.52
C ASN A 154 6.42 -12.42 -30.90
#